data_AF-A0A8J8KM21-F1
#
_entry.id   AF-A0A8J8KM21-F1
#
_cell.length_a   1.000
_cell.length_b   1.000
_cell.length_c   1.000
_cell.angle_alpha   90.00
_cell.angle_beta   90.00
_cell.angle_gamma   90.00
#
_symmetry.space_group_name_H-M   'P 1'
#
loop_
_entity.id
_entity.type
_entity.pdbx_description
1 polymer ?
#
loop_
_entity_poly.entity_id
_entity_poly.type
_entity_poly.pdbx_seq_one_letter_code
_entity_poly.pdbx_strand_id
1 'polypeptide(L)'
;MVLALSAQDIGCRVVVRRRVQTGERPLYTDLLGELTEITPAEVVILTSAGAVRVPVDEIHRAKPVPARRGPTAREIAEVERAAARAWPPAELAWLGDWRLRAAGGYTGRANSALPVGDPGRPLPEAIEQVVAFYTERDLPPQVDVP
;
A
#
# COMPACT_ATOMS: atom_id res chain seq x y z
N MET A 1 -20.58 3.42 -27.99
CA MET A 1 -19.74 3.43 -26.77
C MET A 1 -18.38 2.92 -27.17
N VAL A 2 -17.33 3.72 -27.03
CA VAL A 2 -15.99 3.32 -27.47
C VAL A 2 -15.24 2.76 -26.26
N LEU A 3 -14.91 1.48 -26.30
CA LEU A 3 -13.96 0.88 -25.39
C LEU A 3 -12.61 1.56 -25.68
N ALA A 4 -12.07 2.33 -24.73
CA ALA A 4 -10.75 2.96 -24.89
C ALA A 4 -9.59 1.99 -24.57
N LEU A 5 -9.89 0.69 -24.47
CA LEU A 5 -8.90 -0.38 -24.32
C LEU A 5 -8.69 -1.04 -25.67
N SER A 6 -7.46 -1.53 -25.87
CA SER A 6 -7.02 -2.23 -27.06
C SER A 6 -6.20 -3.48 -26.67
N ALA A 7 -5.83 -4.29 -27.65
CA ALA A 7 -4.92 -5.41 -27.42
C ALA A 7 -3.55 -5.00 -26.85
N GLN A 8 -3.12 -3.74 -27.05
CA GLN A 8 -1.87 -3.22 -26.48
C GLN A 8 -1.95 -3.01 -24.97
N ASP A 9 -3.16 -2.98 -24.41
CA ASP A 9 -3.38 -2.78 -22.98
C ASP A 9 -3.40 -4.11 -22.21
N ILE A 10 -3.23 -5.26 -22.88
CA ILE A 10 -3.08 -6.57 -22.22
C ILE A 10 -1.81 -6.54 -21.35
N GLY A 11 -1.92 -7.01 -20.10
CA GLY A 11 -0.87 -6.94 -19.09
C GLY A 11 -0.80 -5.59 -18.36
N CYS A 12 -1.50 -4.55 -18.86
CA CYS A 12 -1.60 -3.28 -18.16
C CYS A 12 -2.64 -3.36 -17.04
N ARG A 13 -2.41 -2.59 -15.98
CA ARG A 13 -3.46 -2.29 -15.01
C ARG A 13 -4.53 -1.44 -15.69
N VAL A 14 -5.79 -1.82 -15.55
CA VAL A 14 -6.95 -1.10 -16.11
C VAL A 14 -7.99 -0.85 -15.03
N VAL A 15 -8.81 0.16 -15.25
CA VAL A 15 -10.06 0.35 -14.51
C VAL A 15 -11.22 0.21 -15.48
N VAL A 16 -12.20 -0.62 -15.12
CA VAL A 16 -13.42 -0.85 -15.90
C VAL A 16 -14.62 -0.58 -15.02
N ARG A 17 -15.35 0.49 -15.34
CA ARG A 17 -16.67 0.75 -14.78
C ARG A 17 -17.68 -0.07 -15.56
N ARG A 18 -18.34 -1.02 -14.91
CA ARG A 18 -19.42 -1.83 -15.52
C ARG A 18 -20.78 -1.50 -14.92
N ARG A 19 -21.82 -1.70 -15.71
CA ARG A 19 -23.22 -1.71 -15.28
C ARG A 19 -23.51 -3.06 -14.62
N VAL A 20 -24.12 -3.04 -13.43
CA VAL A 20 -24.53 -4.26 -12.71
C VAL A 20 -26.04 -4.40 -12.61
N GLN A 21 -26.78 -3.32 -12.85
CA GLN A 21 -28.23 -3.32 -12.93
C GLN A 21 -28.68 -2.32 -13.99
N THR A 22 -29.62 -2.75 -14.84
CA THR A 22 -30.21 -1.94 -15.90
C THR A 22 -31.63 -1.50 -15.50
N GLY A 23 -31.97 -0.23 -15.71
CA GLY A 23 -33.25 0.37 -15.34
C GLY A 23 -33.17 1.90 -15.38
N GLU A 24 -34.21 2.61 -14.92
CA GLU A 24 -34.24 4.10 -14.89
C GLU A 24 -33.06 4.70 -14.09
N ARG A 25 -32.54 3.96 -13.11
CA ARG A 25 -31.32 4.30 -12.35
C ARG A 25 -30.31 3.16 -12.46
N PRO A 26 -29.45 3.17 -13.50
CA PRO A 26 -28.45 2.12 -13.65
C PRO A 26 -27.44 2.15 -12.49
N LEU A 27 -27.10 0.98 -11.96
CA LEU A 27 -26.06 0.83 -10.95
C LEU A 27 -24.73 0.48 -11.62
N TYR A 28 -23.66 1.05 -11.10
CA TYR A 28 -22.31 0.86 -11.60
C TYR A 28 -21.39 0.34 -10.50
N THR A 29 -20.41 -0.47 -10.91
CA THR A 29 -19.29 -0.86 -10.06
C THR A 29 -17.99 -0.73 -10.85
N ASP A 30 -16.89 -0.52 -10.14
CA ASP A 30 -15.57 -0.35 -10.72
C ASP A 30 -14.72 -1.59 -10.43
N LEU A 31 -14.15 -2.17 -11.47
CA LEU A 31 -13.19 -3.25 -11.41
C LEU A 31 -11.79 -2.67 -11.67
N LEU A 32 -10.84 -3.00 -10.80
CA LEU A 32 -9.45 -2.58 -10.89
C LEU A 32 -8.57 -3.81 -10.87
N GLY A 33 -7.74 -3.96 -11.89
CA GLY A 33 -6.91 -5.15 -12.04
C GLY A 33 -6.11 -5.12 -13.32
N GLU A 34 -5.47 -6.24 -13.65
CA GLU A 34 -4.73 -6.41 -14.90
C GLU A 34 -5.67 -6.86 -16.02
N LEU A 35 -5.59 -6.24 -17.21
CA LEU A 35 -6.31 -6.73 -18.39
C LEU A 35 -5.59 -7.98 -18.92
N THR A 36 -6.25 -9.13 -18.88
CA THR A 36 -5.66 -10.41 -19.30
C THR A 36 -6.17 -10.89 -20.66
N GLU A 37 -7.38 -10.46 -21.04
CA GLU A 37 -7.99 -10.82 -22.33
C GLU A 37 -8.89 -9.66 -22.79
N ILE A 38 -8.92 -9.42 -24.09
CA ILE A 38 -9.82 -8.47 -24.75
C ILE A 38 -10.30 -9.08 -26.06
N THR A 39 -11.61 -9.17 -26.23
CA THR A 39 -12.26 -9.64 -27.45
C THR A 39 -13.33 -8.62 -27.86
N PRO A 40 -13.92 -8.77 -29.06
CA PRO A 40 -15.07 -7.94 -29.44
C PRO A 40 -16.30 -8.13 -28.52
N ALA A 41 -16.40 -9.23 -27.78
CA ALA A 41 -17.56 -9.56 -26.95
C ALA A 41 -17.35 -9.21 -25.47
N GLU A 42 -16.13 -9.34 -24.95
CA GLU A 42 -15.84 -9.19 -23.53
C GLU A 42 -14.38 -8.81 -23.25
N VAL A 43 -14.13 -8.36 -22.02
CA VAL A 43 -12.78 -8.19 -21.44
C VAL A 43 -12.64 -9.03 -20.19
N VAL A 44 -11.43 -9.49 -19.88
CA VAL A 44 -11.14 -10.25 -18.65
C VAL A 44 -10.11 -9.51 -17.81
N ILE A 45 -10.49 -9.22 -16.58
CA ILE A 45 -9.68 -8.45 -15.63
C ILE A 45 -9.29 -9.36 -14.47
N LEU A 46 -7.98 -9.53 -14.24
CA LEU A 46 -7.47 -10.17 -13.04
C LEU A 46 -7.46 -9.16 -11.89
N THR A 47 -8.45 -9.26 -11.00
CA THR A 47 -8.57 -8.43 -9.81
C THR A 47 -7.93 -9.11 -8.60
N SER A 48 -7.81 -8.40 -7.47
CA SER A 48 -7.35 -9.00 -6.21
C SER A 48 -8.28 -10.10 -5.65
N ALA A 49 -9.54 -10.15 -6.11
CA ALA A 49 -10.51 -11.18 -5.72
C ALA A 49 -10.60 -12.32 -6.75
N GLY A 50 -9.81 -12.27 -7.82
CA GLY A 50 -9.83 -13.24 -8.92
C GLY A 50 -10.18 -12.62 -10.28
N ALA A 51 -10.20 -13.47 -11.31
CA ALA A 51 -10.51 -13.07 -12.67
C ALA A 51 -12.01 -12.78 -12.85
N VAL A 52 -12.34 -11.66 -13.49
CA VAL A 52 -13.70 -11.24 -13.78
C VAL A 52 -13.84 -11.01 -15.28
N ARG A 53 -14.75 -11.75 -15.94
CA ARG A 53 -15.15 -11.51 -17.33
C ARG A 53 -16.25 -10.45 -17.36
N VAL A 54 -16.16 -9.47 -18.26
CA VAL A 54 -17.10 -8.36 -18.38
C VAL A 54 -17.50 -8.21 -19.86
N PRO A 55 -18.78 -8.47 -20.20
CA PRO A 55 -19.32 -8.20 -21.53
C PRO A 55 -19.14 -6.74 -21.95
N VAL A 56 -18.82 -6.49 -23.23
CA VAL A 56 -18.53 -5.15 -23.75
C VAL A 56 -19.73 -4.20 -23.64
N ASP A 57 -20.96 -4.71 -23.68
CA ASP A 57 -22.19 -3.93 -23.50
C ASP A 57 -22.45 -3.51 -22.05
N GLU A 58 -21.98 -4.28 -21.07
CA GLU A 58 -21.99 -3.90 -19.65
C GLU A 58 -20.97 -2.81 -19.32
N ILE A 59 -19.88 -2.71 -20.07
CA ILE A 59 -18.83 -1.71 -19.81
C ILE A 59 -19.39 -0.31 -20.04
N HIS A 60 -19.34 0.57 -19.05
CA HIS A 60 -19.70 1.98 -19.23
C HIS A 60 -18.49 2.83 -19.64
N ARG A 61 -17.36 2.59 -18.99
CA ARG A 61 -16.06 3.25 -19.22
C ARG A 61 -14.96 2.25 -18.92
N ALA A 62 -13.92 2.26 -19.74
CA ALA A 62 -12.71 1.49 -19.50
C ALA A 62 -11.49 2.32 -19.91
N LYS A 63 -10.40 2.25 -19.16
CA LYS A 63 -9.13 2.90 -19.53
C LYS A 63 -7.93 2.22 -18.85
N PRO A 64 -6.73 2.32 -19.44
CA PRO A 64 -5.49 1.97 -18.76
C PRO A 64 -5.28 2.86 -17.53
N VAL A 65 -4.73 2.27 -16.49
CA VAL A 65 -4.21 2.95 -15.30
C VAL A 65 -2.69 3.00 -15.48
N PRO A 66 -2.10 4.20 -15.62
CA PRO A 66 -0.66 4.33 -15.75
C PRO A 66 0.07 3.58 -14.63
N ALA A 67 1.20 2.97 -14.95
CA ALA A 67 2.05 2.35 -13.96
C ALA A 67 2.33 3.34 -12.82
N ARG A 68 2.19 2.88 -11.58
CA ARG A 68 2.43 3.71 -10.41
C ARG A 68 3.91 4.12 -10.43
N ARG A 69 4.20 5.42 -10.28
CA ARG A 69 5.58 5.96 -10.33
C ARG A 69 6.44 5.64 -9.09
N GLY A 70 5.93 4.88 -8.12
CA GLY A 70 6.66 4.55 -6.90
C GLY A 70 5.91 3.52 -6.03
N PRO A 71 6.55 3.03 -4.96
CA PRO A 71 5.95 2.04 -4.08
C PRO A 71 4.70 2.58 -3.37
N THR A 72 3.82 1.68 -2.99
CA THR A 72 2.70 1.92 -2.07
C THR A 72 3.21 2.12 -0.65
N ALA A 73 2.41 2.78 0.20
CA ALA A 73 2.74 2.89 1.63
C ALA A 73 2.94 1.52 2.29
N ARG A 74 2.19 0.50 1.82
CA ARG A 74 2.35 -0.89 2.26
C ARG A 74 3.70 -1.46 1.87
N GLU A 75 4.12 -1.31 0.61
CA GLU A 75 5.43 -1.78 0.13
C GLU A 75 6.59 -1.09 0.86
N ILE A 76 6.50 0.23 1.10
CA ILE A 76 7.49 0.96 1.92
C ILE A 76 7.54 0.35 3.33
N ALA A 77 6.39 0.19 3.98
CA ALA A 77 6.31 -0.40 5.32
C ALA A 77 6.82 -1.85 5.38
N GLU A 78 6.64 -2.64 4.34
CA GLU A 78 7.17 -4.01 4.24
C GLU A 78 8.71 -4.00 4.13
N VAL A 79 9.27 -3.10 3.31
CA VAL A 79 10.72 -2.91 3.16
C VAL A 79 11.35 -2.41 4.47
N GLU A 80 10.76 -1.40 5.12
CA GLU A 80 11.27 -0.87 6.40
C GLU A 80 11.32 -1.96 7.49
N ARG A 81 10.24 -2.76 7.60
CA ARG A 81 10.21 -3.87 8.57
C ARG A 81 11.26 -4.94 8.25
N ALA A 82 11.51 -5.21 6.97
CA ALA A 82 12.54 -6.14 6.53
C ALA A 82 13.95 -5.62 6.81
N ALA A 83 14.24 -4.35 6.49
CA ALA A 83 15.51 -3.69 6.76
C ALA A 83 15.84 -3.71 8.26
N ALA A 84 14.87 -3.40 9.12
CA ALA A 84 15.05 -3.45 10.56
C ALA A 84 15.23 -4.87 11.14
N ARG A 85 14.77 -5.93 10.43
CA ARG A 85 15.08 -7.33 10.82
C ARG A 85 16.46 -7.78 10.35
N ALA A 86 16.92 -7.29 9.20
CA ALA A 86 18.20 -7.66 8.62
C ALA A 86 19.40 -7.13 9.44
N TRP A 87 19.18 -6.08 10.23
CA TRP A 87 20.19 -5.54 11.14
C TRP A 87 19.54 -5.18 12.49
N PRO A 88 19.40 -6.15 13.40
CA PRO A 88 18.76 -5.91 14.69
C PRO A 88 19.61 -4.94 15.55
N PRO A 89 18.97 -4.10 16.38
CA PRO A 89 19.67 -3.31 17.39
C PRO A 89 20.15 -4.21 18.55
N ALA A 90 20.99 -3.66 19.43
CA ALA A 90 21.37 -4.35 20.66
C ALA A 90 20.19 -4.48 21.63
N GLU A 91 19.32 -3.48 21.65
CA GLU A 91 18.09 -3.45 22.43
C GLU A 91 16.91 -3.04 21.54
N LEU A 92 15.81 -3.78 21.66
CA LEU A 92 14.57 -3.58 20.92
C LEU A 92 13.39 -3.58 21.89
N ALA A 93 12.63 -2.50 21.89
CA ALA A 93 11.32 -2.42 22.54
C ALA A 93 10.22 -2.13 21.52
N TRP A 94 8.97 -2.39 21.90
CA TRP A 94 7.79 -2.16 21.08
C TRP A 94 6.89 -1.11 21.72
N LEU A 95 6.37 -0.21 20.88
CA LEU A 95 5.36 0.77 21.24
C LEU A 95 4.22 0.62 20.24
N GLY A 96 3.25 -0.25 20.55
CA GLY A 96 2.32 -0.76 19.53
C GLY A 96 3.10 -1.46 18.41
N ASP A 97 2.84 -1.07 17.17
CA ASP A 97 3.57 -1.53 15.99
C ASP A 97 4.95 -0.87 15.82
N TRP A 98 5.24 0.21 16.55
CA TRP A 98 6.51 0.92 16.44
C TRP A 98 7.63 0.13 17.10
N ARG A 99 8.83 0.22 16.53
CA ARG A 99 10.05 -0.37 17.11
C ARG A 99 10.93 0.72 17.68
N LEU A 100 11.26 0.62 18.97
CA LEU A 100 12.27 1.47 19.62
C LEU A 100 13.58 0.71 19.61
N ARG A 101 14.61 1.28 18.98
CA ARG A 101 15.87 0.59 18.68
C ARG A 101 17.00 1.34 19.37
N ALA A 102 17.79 0.67 20.20
CA ALA A 102 18.98 1.24 20.84
C ALA A 102 20.21 0.34 20.66
N ALA A 103 21.33 0.96 20.33
CA ALA A 103 22.62 0.32 20.07
C ALA A 103 23.78 1.31 20.28
N GLY A 104 23.80 1.98 21.45
CA GLY A 104 24.92 2.82 21.90
C GLY A 104 25.18 4.10 21.09
N GLY A 105 24.22 4.57 20.30
CA GLY A 105 24.26 5.88 19.64
C GLY A 105 25.05 6.00 18.35
N TYR A 106 25.69 4.93 17.84
CA TYR A 106 26.60 5.04 16.68
C TYR A 106 25.90 5.40 15.36
N THR A 107 24.75 4.80 15.05
CA THR A 107 23.97 5.11 13.84
C THR A 107 22.50 5.35 14.18
N GLY A 108 21.88 6.34 13.53
CA GLY A 108 20.44 6.60 13.67
C GLY A 108 19.59 5.37 13.33
N ARG A 109 19.97 4.59 12.31
CA ARG A 109 19.25 3.37 11.90
C ARG A 109 19.08 2.34 13.02
N ALA A 110 20.01 2.24 13.98
CA ALA A 110 19.90 1.33 15.13
C ALA A 110 19.61 2.06 16.46
N ASN A 111 19.45 3.39 16.43
CA ASN A 111 19.30 4.27 17.61
C ASN A 111 18.15 5.27 17.41
N SER A 112 17.05 4.83 16.80
CA SER A 112 15.87 5.66 16.53
C SER A 112 14.60 4.82 16.48
N ALA A 113 13.48 5.46 16.82
CA ALA A 113 12.16 4.85 16.71
C ALA A 113 11.82 4.66 15.23
N LEU A 114 11.35 3.48 14.86
CA LEU A 114 10.83 3.18 13.54
C LEU A 114 9.28 3.19 13.59
N PRO A 115 8.62 4.26 13.11
CA PRO A 115 7.19 4.49 13.30
C PRO A 115 6.33 3.80 12.22
N VAL A 116 6.56 2.49 12.01
CA VAL A 116 5.89 1.74 10.93
C VAL A 116 4.66 0.99 11.48
N GLY A 117 3.52 1.67 11.47
CA GLY A 117 2.23 1.14 11.94
C GLY A 117 1.60 2.03 13.01
N ASP A 118 0.66 1.47 13.76
CA ASP A 118 -0.05 2.16 14.84
C ASP A 118 0.72 2.05 16.17
N PRO A 119 1.07 3.15 16.86
CA PRO A 119 1.71 3.08 18.18
C PRO A 119 0.78 2.55 19.30
N GLY A 120 -0.48 2.26 18.98
CA GLY A 120 -1.50 1.74 19.88
C GLY A 120 -2.03 2.79 20.86
N ARG A 121 -1.75 4.07 20.61
CA ARG A 121 -2.10 5.21 21.48
C ARG A 121 -2.04 6.54 20.72
N PRO A 122 -2.58 7.64 21.28
CA PRO A 122 -2.45 8.96 20.68
C PRO A 122 -0.99 9.37 20.45
N LEU A 123 -0.73 10.05 19.33
CA LEU A 123 0.61 10.45 18.93
C LEU A 123 1.39 11.24 20.01
N PRO A 124 0.79 12.20 20.76
CA PRO A 124 1.52 12.90 21.83
C PRO A 124 2.07 11.94 22.91
N GLU A 125 1.26 10.99 23.36
CA GLU A 125 1.68 9.97 24.34
C GLU A 125 2.74 9.03 23.78
N ALA A 126 2.65 8.68 22.49
CA ALA A 126 3.67 7.89 21.82
C ALA A 126 5.02 8.63 21.76
N ILE A 127 5.00 9.93 21.48
CA ILE A 127 6.20 10.77 21.47
C ILE A 127 6.82 10.84 22.87
N GLU A 128 6.03 11.00 23.92
CA GLU A 128 6.52 10.99 25.31
C GLU A 128 7.24 9.67 25.66
N GLN A 129 6.68 8.52 25.25
CA GLN A 129 7.32 7.22 25.46
C GLN A 129 8.61 7.04 24.65
N VAL A 130 8.64 7.55 23.41
CA VAL A 130 9.85 7.57 22.59
C VAL A 130 10.94 8.38 23.29
N VAL A 131 10.60 9.59 23.76
CA VAL A 131 11.54 10.46 24.47
C VAL A 131 12.09 9.76 25.71
N ALA A 132 11.21 9.22 26.56
CA ALA A 132 11.59 8.52 27.78
C ALA A 132 12.53 7.33 27.50
N PHE A 133 12.20 6.49 26.50
CA PHE A 133 13.01 5.33 26.15
C PHE A 133 14.46 5.72 25.80
N TYR A 134 14.66 6.79 25.04
CA TYR A 134 16.01 7.22 24.64
C TYR A 134 16.74 7.97 25.76
N THR A 135 16.05 8.85 26.51
CA THR A 135 16.69 9.61 27.60
C THR A 135 17.13 8.72 28.75
N GLU A 136 16.39 7.65 29.09
CA GLU A 136 16.80 6.63 30.07
C GLU A 136 18.11 5.91 29.69
N ARG A 137 18.51 5.98 28.42
CA ARG A 137 19.69 5.32 27.85
C ARG A 137 20.80 6.32 27.49
N ASP A 138 20.67 7.58 27.92
CA ASP A 138 21.57 8.67 27.53
C ASP A 138 21.70 8.84 26.00
N LEU A 139 20.63 8.53 25.26
CA LEU A 139 20.56 8.66 23.81
C LEU A 139 19.64 9.84 23.42
N PRO A 140 19.95 10.56 22.32
CA PRO A 140 19.05 11.56 21.78
C PRO A 140 17.79 10.88 21.21
N PRO A 141 16.57 11.31 21.58
CA PRO A 141 15.35 10.81 20.96
C PRO A 141 15.32 11.13 19.45
N GLN A 142 15.15 10.11 18.62
CA GLN A 142 15.09 10.24 17.17
C GLN A 142 14.01 9.34 16.57
N VAL A 143 13.50 9.74 15.40
CA VAL A 143 12.54 8.98 14.60
C VAL A 143 13.11 8.80 13.19
N ASP A 144 13.09 7.57 12.70
CA ASP A 144 13.49 7.19 11.34
C ASP A 144 12.28 7.33 10.41
N VAL A 145 12.35 8.27 9.46
CA VAL A 145 11.26 8.54 8.51
C VAL A 145 11.72 8.19 7.08
N PRO A 146 11.03 7.28 6.38
CA PRO A 146 11.34 6.88 5.00
C PRO A 146 10.96 7.93 3.95
#